data_AF-A0A7U3ZPK6-F1
#
_entry.id   AF-A0A7U3ZPK6-F1
#
_cell.length_a   1.000
_cell.length_b   1.000
_cell.length_c   1.000
_cell.angle_alpha   90.00
_cell.angle_beta   90.00
_cell.angle_gamma   90.00
#
_symmetry.space_group_name_H-M   'P 1'
#
loop_
_entity.id
_entity.type
_entity.pdbx_description
1 polymer ?
#
loop_
_entity_poly.entity_id
_entity_poly.type
_entity_poly.pdbx_seq_one_letter_code
_entity_poly.pdbx_strand_id
1 'polypeptide(L)'
;MNKLILTIVFFTFCTFGFSRCKQQAFTPESTFSNIDTAFLDKSITEKQAIAFGDALLKSQVTISKYDGEIYAHDSKLLIVDGIAYCAYYGNDTNTQEGTAGQSIRLAVFDVENPKSRIVYDVFKENGKFVNLKLDPNTPSYTPVLFLTKEGNVRVLAKVYTSSQPKYYYRDFNPVNKIFTEPQICKITPQGGIELVDFEIKNVRNYLKTIFGNNYDLNTEYMYATSEPVFRNGYFYLGLTVGRFTVNWRTDEGTTLLMRTNNAGQTFEMIGATDSRKINSKYCKQFVEGAFDWINEDSKDMLLIGRNSLGEIMSNRSNDDGNTFSIPFSVNEVCGFNTLASKPILKKHNDGFISFWNTKENVGNYNVRTTLEIRYGKDLLICGNKVKIKIRNEFGCHYPSIYRYKNNFYLTYTTDSRRLNRNSTGEIVFVKLPF
;
A
#
# COMPACT_ATOMS: atom_id res chain seq x y z
N MET A 1 -14.80 -84.52 5.95
CA MET A 1 -16.05 -83.75 6.11
C MET A 1 -15.73 -82.41 6.75
N ASN A 2 -16.47 -81.37 6.37
CA ASN A 2 -16.43 -79.97 6.82
C ASN A 2 -15.50 -79.00 6.07
N LYS A 3 -16.04 -78.55 4.93
CA LYS A 3 -16.19 -77.18 4.43
C LYS A 3 -15.21 -76.12 4.98
N LEU A 4 -14.25 -75.74 4.14
CA LEU A 4 -13.55 -74.46 4.22
C LEU A 4 -14.41 -73.41 3.48
N ILE A 5 -14.96 -72.45 4.22
CA ILE A 5 -15.68 -71.29 3.68
C ILE A 5 -14.64 -70.26 3.22
N LEU A 6 -14.59 -70.02 1.91
CA LEU A 6 -13.78 -69.00 1.28
C LEU A 6 -14.56 -67.68 1.31
N THR A 7 -14.21 -66.76 2.21
CA THR A 7 -14.75 -65.39 2.21
C THR A 7 -14.09 -64.59 1.10
N ILE A 8 -14.80 -64.38 0.00
CA ILE A 8 -14.41 -63.46 -1.08
C ILE A 8 -14.76 -62.04 -0.62
N VAL A 9 -13.76 -61.23 -0.33
CA VAL A 9 -13.91 -59.78 -0.13
C VAL A 9 -13.93 -59.13 -1.52
N PHE A 10 -15.10 -58.64 -1.92
CA PHE A 10 -15.24 -57.77 -3.09
C PHE A 10 -14.64 -56.39 -2.77
N PHE A 11 -13.46 -56.10 -3.34
CA PHE A 11 -12.99 -54.73 -3.46
C PHE A 11 -13.69 -54.08 -4.66
N THR A 12 -14.72 -53.30 -4.39
CA THR A 12 -15.30 -52.38 -5.39
C THR A 12 -14.29 -51.28 -5.67
N PHE A 13 -13.57 -51.39 -6.79
CA PHE A 13 -12.80 -50.29 -7.35
C PHE A 13 -13.78 -49.22 -7.86
N CYS A 14 -14.06 -48.21 -7.03
CA CYS A 14 -14.57 -46.94 -7.54
C CYS A 14 -13.41 -46.26 -8.29
N THR A 15 -13.42 -46.37 -9.61
CA THR A 15 -12.62 -45.54 -10.51
C THR A 15 -13.11 -44.10 -10.40
N PHE A 16 -12.58 -43.36 -9.41
CA PHE A 16 -12.59 -41.91 -9.49
C PHE A 16 -11.66 -41.51 -10.64
N GLY A 17 -12.27 -41.05 -11.73
CA GLY A 17 -11.56 -40.37 -12.79
C GLY A 17 -10.82 -39.18 -12.20
N PHE A 18 -9.51 -39.35 -11.99
CA PHE A 18 -8.59 -38.24 -11.83
C PHE A 18 -8.61 -37.46 -13.14
N SER A 19 -9.54 -36.50 -13.27
CA SER A 19 -9.28 -35.34 -14.11
C SER A 19 -8.02 -34.71 -13.55
N ARG A 20 -6.90 -34.96 -14.24
CA ARG A 20 -5.67 -34.20 -14.09
C ARG A 20 -6.03 -32.74 -14.27
N CYS A 21 -6.32 -32.05 -13.16
CA CYS A 21 -6.27 -30.61 -13.11
C CYS A 21 -4.81 -30.27 -13.42
N LYS A 22 -4.54 -29.89 -14.68
CA LYS A 22 -3.24 -29.34 -15.06
C LYS A 22 -3.05 -28.12 -14.16
N GLN A 23 -2.22 -28.27 -13.13
CA GLN A 23 -1.59 -27.15 -12.47
C GLN A 23 -0.76 -26.45 -13.55
N GLN A 24 -1.34 -25.43 -14.17
CA GLN A 24 -0.59 -24.51 -14.99
C GLN A 24 0.16 -23.62 -13.99
N ALA A 25 1.46 -23.86 -13.85
CA ALA A 25 2.34 -22.90 -13.22
C ALA A 25 2.11 -21.56 -13.94
N PHE A 26 1.68 -20.54 -13.19
CA PHE A 26 1.44 -19.21 -13.72
C PHE A 26 2.80 -18.64 -14.14
N THR A 27 3.14 -18.90 -15.40
CA THR A 27 4.26 -18.28 -16.10
C THR A 27 3.59 -17.21 -16.95
N PRO A 28 3.91 -15.91 -16.77
CA PRO A 28 3.31 -14.88 -17.59
C PRO A 28 3.85 -15.03 -19.01
N GLU A 29 3.17 -15.81 -19.85
CA GLU A 29 3.46 -15.87 -21.27
C GLU A 29 2.89 -14.62 -21.96
N SER A 30 3.85 -13.85 -22.44
CA SER A 30 3.73 -12.66 -23.26
C SER A 30 3.18 -12.99 -24.65
N THR A 31 2.12 -12.30 -25.07
CA THR A 31 2.00 -11.73 -26.43
C THR A 31 0.98 -10.59 -26.41
N PHE A 32 1.36 -9.47 -25.79
CA PHE A 32 1.05 -8.14 -26.29
C PHE A 32 2.37 -7.37 -26.21
N SER A 33 3.13 -7.44 -27.30
CA SER A 33 4.30 -6.60 -27.51
C SER A 33 3.87 -5.14 -27.50
N ASN A 34 4.62 -4.33 -26.74
CA ASN A 34 4.64 -2.87 -26.67
C ASN A 34 3.64 -2.22 -25.70
N ILE A 35 4.03 -2.20 -24.43
CA ILE A 35 4.04 -0.97 -23.62
C ILE A 35 4.48 0.17 -24.56
N ASP A 36 3.81 1.31 -24.60
CA ASP A 36 4.41 2.50 -25.24
C ASP A 36 5.51 3.00 -24.27
N THR A 37 6.62 2.26 -24.16
CA THR A 37 7.86 2.73 -23.53
C THR A 37 8.25 4.08 -24.13
N ALA A 38 7.87 4.30 -25.40
CA ALA A 38 7.96 5.58 -26.04
C ALA A 38 7.23 6.70 -25.27
N PHE A 39 6.08 6.49 -24.61
CA PHE A 39 5.46 7.55 -23.78
C PHE A 39 6.34 7.99 -22.61
N LEU A 40 6.82 7.02 -21.81
CA LEU A 40 7.64 7.32 -20.64
C LEU A 40 9.04 7.82 -21.03
N ASP A 41 9.58 7.44 -22.18
CA ASP A 41 10.85 7.94 -22.67
C ASP A 41 10.73 9.25 -23.49
N LYS A 42 9.54 9.58 -24.03
CA LYS A 42 9.30 10.84 -24.78
C LYS A 42 9.51 12.05 -23.88
N SER A 43 10.27 13.03 -24.36
CA SER A 43 10.27 14.36 -23.77
C SER A 43 8.91 15.02 -24.03
N ILE A 44 8.26 15.49 -22.97
CA ILE A 44 7.01 16.23 -23.07
C ILE A 44 7.15 17.57 -22.36
N THR A 45 6.41 18.56 -22.84
CA THR A 45 6.30 19.86 -22.20
C THR A 45 5.37 19.80 -20.99
N GLU A 46 5.49 20.76 -20.07
CA GLU A 46 4.55 20.88 -18.94
C GLU A 46 3.09 21.05 -19.42
N LYS A 47 2.88 21.79 -20.51
CA LYS A 47 1.54 21.95 -21.14
C LYS A 47 0.95 20.60 -21.55
N GLN A 48 1.75 19.71 -22.12
CA GLN A 48 1.31 18.35 -22.46
C GLN A 48 1.03 17.51 -21.20
N ALA A 49 1.88 17.59 -20.19
CA ALA A 49 1.68 16.89 -18.92
C ALA A 49 0.37 17.30 -18.22
N ILE A 50 0.03 18.59 -18.25
CA ILE A 50 -1.24 19.14 -17.75
C ILE A 50 -2.41 18.62 -18.60
N ALA A 51 -2.30 18.66 -19.93
CA ALA A 51 -3.37 18.16 -20.80
C ALA A 51 -3.68 16.66 -20.58
N PHE A 52 -2.66 15.84 -20.30
CA PHE A 52 -2.86 14.45 -19.89
C PHE A 52 -3.56 14.35 -18.53
N GLY A 53 -3.18 15.19 -17.56
CA GLY A 53 -3.86 15.26 -16.26
C GLY A 53 -5.33 15.64 -16.37
N ASP A 54 -5.65 16.65 -17.18
CA ASP A 54 -7.03 17.10 -17.44
C ASP A 54 -7.87 16.01 -18.10
N ALA A 55 -7.28 15.22 -19.01
CA ALA A 55 -7.94 14.08 -19.62
C ALA A 55 -8.23 12.97 -18.59
N LEU A 56 -7.29 12.69 -17.69
CA LEU A 56 -7.51 11.73 -16.60
C LEU A 56 -8.64 12.16 -15.68
N LEU A 57 -8.69 13.43 -15.27
CA LEU A 57 -9.77 13.96 -14.43
C LEU A 57 -11.15 13.78 -15.06
N LYS A 58 -11.27 13.98 -16.37
CA LYS A 58 -12.54 13.77 -17.09
C LYS A 58 -12.95 12.29 -17.16
N SER A 59 -11.98 11.38 -17.09
CA SER A 59 -12.20 9.93 -17.17
C SER A 59 -12.31 9.24 -15.80
N GLN A 60 -12.05 9.97 -14.71
CA GLN A 60 -12.05 9.38 -13.37
C GLN A 60 -13.42 8.88 -12.97
N VAL A 61 -13.42 7.79 -12.20
CA VAL A 61 -14.64 7.20 -11.67
C VAL A 61 -14.51 7.05 -10.16
N THR A 62 -15.50 7.55 -9.43
CA THR A 62 -15.61 7.35 -7.99
C THR A 62 -15.90 5.88 -7.68
N ILE A 63 -15.03 5.28 -6.87
CA ILE A 63 -15.08 3.87 -6.47
C ILE A 63 -15.28 3.65 -4.96
N SER A 64 -15.35 4.72 -4.17
CA SER A 64 -15.68 4.67 -2.74
C SER A 64 -17.15 4.32 -2.49
N LYS A 65 -17.61 4.14 -1.25
CA LYS A 65 -18.93 3.55 -0.94
C LYS A 65 -20.06 4.44 -1.42
N TYR A 66 -19.87 5.74 -1.25
CA TYR A 66 -20.80 6.77 -1.67
C TYR A 66 -20.13 7.70 -2.67
N ASP A 67 -20.90 8.18 -3.63
CA ASP A 67 -20.56 9.41 -4.34
C ASP A 67 -20.81 10.53 -3.33
N GLY A 68 -19.79 11.34 -3.04
CA GLY A 68 -19.82 12.32 -1.95
C GLY A 68 -19.59 11.74 -0.55
N GLU A 69 -18.84 10.64 -0.41
CA GLU A 69 -18.48 10.07 0.90
C GLU A 69 -17.86 11.14 1.82
N ILE A 70 -18.25 11.12 3.11
CA ILE A 70 -17.85 12.18 4.07
C ILE A 70 -16.32 12.19 4.22
N TYR A 71 -15.73 10.99 4.29
CA TYR A 71 -14.31 10.78 4.39
C TYR A 71 -13.95 9.40 3.82
N ALA A 72 -13.07 9.36 2.84
CA ALA A 72 -12.38 8.15 2.37
C ALA A 72 -10.91 8.49 2.17
N HIS A 73 -10.01 7.56 2.47
CA HIS A 73 -8.59 7.85 2.51
C HIS A 73 -7.71 6.60 2.36
N ASP A 74 -6.47 6.82 1.91
CA ASP A 74 -5.40 5.83 1.73
C ASP A 74 -5.83 4.52 1.04
N SER A 75 -6.09 4.62 -0.26
CA SER A 75 -6.43 3.46 -1.07
C SER A 75 -5.23 2.55 -1.36
N LYS A 76 -5.50 1.25 -1.57
CA LYS A 76 -4.58 0.24 -2.11
C LYS A 76 -5.30 -0.53 -3.20
N LEU A 77 -4.65 -0.71 -4.34
CA LEU A 77 -5.23 -1.33 -5.52
C LEU A 77 -4.57 -2.69 -5.82
N LEU A 78 -5.39 -3.70 -6.08
CA LEU A 78 -5.00 -5.00 -6.62
C LEU A 78 -5.94 -5.32 -7.79
N ILE A 79 -5.42 -5.81 -8.91
CA ILE A 79 -6.25 -6.23 -10.06
C ILE A 79 -5.92 -7.68 -10.42
N VAL A 80 -6.96 -8.51 -10.50
CA VAL A 80 -6.89 -9.94 -10.84
C VAL A 80 -7.94 -10.22 -11.91
N ASP A 81 -7.52 -10.76 -13.05
CA ASP A 81 -8.41 -11.16 -14.16
C ASP A 81 -9.42 -10.09 -14.61
N GLY A 82 -9.03 -8.81 -14.54
CA GLY A 82 -9.87 -7.67 -14.96
C GLY A 82 -10.79 -7.15 -13.85
N ILE A 83 -10.79 -7.80 -12.69
CA ILE A 83 -11.49 -7.34 -11.51
C ILE A 83 -10.52 -6.58 -10.61
N ALA A 84 -10.86 -5.34 -10.32
CA ALA A 84 -10.14 -4.49 -9.39
C ALA A 84 -10.70 -4.63 -7.97
N TYR A 85 -9.78 -4.65 -7.02
CA TYR A 85 -10.02 -4.67 -5.59
C TYR A 85 -9.31 -3.46 -5.01
N CYS A 86 -10.08 -2.51 -4.48
CA CYS A 86 -9.55 -1.30 -3.88
C CYS A 86 -9.92 -1.27 -2.40
N ALA A 87 -8.93 -1.47 -1.53
CA ALA A 87 -9.12 -1.31 -0.10
C ALA A 87 -8.79 0.11 0.33
N TYR A 88 -9.59 0.68 1.21
CA TYR A 88 -9.40 2.04 1.74
C TYR A 88 -10.07 2.13 3.12
N TYR A 89 -9.78 3.18 3.88
CA TYR A 89 -10.55 3.48 5.10
C TYR A 89 -11.45 4.68 4.90
N GLY A 90 -12.65 4.63 5.49
CA GLY A 90 -13.64 5.69 5.35
C GLY A 90 -14.47 5.89 6.60
N ASN A 91 -15.18 7.01 6.68
CA ASN A 91 -16.05 7.40 7.79
C ASN A 91 -17.40 7.89 7.25
N ASP A 92 -18.49 7.42 7.86
CA ASP A 92 -19.86 7.75 7.45
C ASP A 92 -20.44 8.97 8.19
N THR A 93 -19.78 9.44 9.25
CA THR A 93 -20.33 10.48 10.15
C THR A 93 -19.38 11.63 10.43
N ASN A 94 -18.07 11.43 10.29
CA ASN A 94 -17.06 12.44 10.58
C ASN A 94 -16.13 12.70 9.39
N THR A 95 -15.69 13.94 9.26
CA THR A 95 -14.77 14.38 8.21
C THR A 95 -13.30 14.29 8.65
N GLN A 96 -13.03 14.03 9.92
CA GLN A 96 -11.67 14.01 10.46
C GLN A 96 -11.02 12.63 10.35
N GLU A 97 -9.71 12.65 10.12
CA GLU A 97 -8.86 11.47 10.15
C GLU A 97 -8.63 11.02 11.60
N GLY A 98 -8.61 9.70 11.83
CA GLY A 98 -8.24 9.14 13.13
C GLY A 98 -9.33 9.24 14.20
N THR A 99 -10.56 9.58 13.81
CA THR A 99 -11.69 9.67 14.74
C THR A 99 -12.52 8.39 14.76
N ALA A 100 -13.35 8.26 15.79
CA ALA A 100 -14.37 7.24 15.83
C ALA A 100 -15.26 7.26 14.56
N GLY A 101 -15.76 6.09 14.17
CA GLY A 101 -16.55 5.82 12.97
C GLY A 101 -15.76 5.25 11.79
N GLN A 102 -14.42 5.31 11.82
CA GLN A 102 -13.61 4.89 10.67
C GLN A 102 -13.54 3.37 10.52
N SER A 103 -13.85 2.91 9.31
CA SER A 103 -13.93 1.50 8.93
C SER A 103 -13.08 1.19 7.69
N ILE A 104 -12.55 -0.03 7.60
CA ILE A 104 -11.89 -0.53 6.38
C ILE A 104 -12.94 -1.05 5.42
N ARG A 105 -12.81 -0.68 4.15
CA ARG A 105 -13.70 -1.07 3.06
C ARG A 105 -12.92 -1.73 1.93
N LEU A 106 -13.61 -2.58 1.18
CA LEU A 106 -13.13 -3.17 -0.06
C LEU A 106 -14.14 -2.86 -1.17
N ALA A 107 -13.76 -2.02 -2.13
CA ALA A 107 -14.50 -1.84 -3.36
C ALA A 107 -14.05 -2.88 -4.39
N VAL A 108 -15.01 -3.55 -5.02
CA VAL A 108 -14.79 -4.57 -6.05
C VAL A 108 -15.52 -4.14 -7.32
N PHE A 109 -14.81 -4.04 -8.43
CA PHE A 109 -15.37 -3.55 -9.70
C PHE A 109 -14.61 -4.09 -10.91
N ASP A 110 -15.27 -4.10 -12.07
CA ASP A 110 -14.63 -4.41 -13.36
C ASP A 110 -13.82 -3.18 -13.83
N VAL A 111 -12.58 -3.38 -14.26
CA VAL A 111 -11.73 -2.28 -14.74
C VAL A 111 -12.28 -1.58 -15.99
N GLU A 112 -13.08 -2.27 -16.80
CA GLU A 112 -13.74 -1.72 -18.00
C GLU A 112 -15.08 -1.05 -17.67
N ASN A 113 -15.67 -1.37 -16.50
CA ASN A 113 -16.88 -0.72 -16.00
C ASN A 113 -16.79 -0.42 -14.48
N PRO A 114 -15.91 0.52 -14.07
CA PRO A 114 -15.65 0.79 -12.67
C PRO A 114 -16.85 1.41 -11.92
N LYS A 115 -17.86 1.90 -12.64
CA LYS A 115 -19.09 2.46 -12.04
C LYS A 115 -19.97 1.41 -11.37
N SER A 116 -19.94 0.17 -11.85
CA SER A 116 -20.73 -0.95 -11.29
C SER A 116 -20.02 -1.62 -10.11
N ARG A 117 -19.54 -0.80 -9.17
CA ARG A 117 -18.80 -1.25 -7.99
C ARG A 117 -19.71 -1.86 -6.93
N ILE A 118 -19.16 -2.80 -6.16
CA ILE A 118 -19.74 -3.30 -4.92
C ILE A 118 -18.75 -3.03 -3.79
N VAL A 119 -19.23 -2.45 -2.69
CA VAL A 119 -18.38 -2.12 -1.54
C VAL A 119 -18.75 -2.95 -0.33
N TYR A 120 -17.75 -3.57 0.28
CA TYR A 120 -17.87 -4.39 1.47
C TYR A 120 -17.19 -3.71 2.66
N ASP A 121 -17.83 -3.76 3.84
CA ASP A 121 -17.17 -3.36 5.09
C ASP A 121 -16.31 -4.55 5.59
N VAL A 122 -14.98 -4.36 5.62
CA VAL A 122 -14.00 -5.39 6.01
C VAL A 122 -13.81 -5.39 7.52
N PHE A 123 -13.51 -4.24 8.09
CA PHE A 123 -13.40 -4.03 9.53
C PHE A 123 -14.22 -2.79 9.85
N LYS A 124 -15.40 -3.00 10.41
CA LYS A 124 -16.24 -1.91 10.89
C LYS A 124 -15.84 -1.57 12.32
N GLU A 125 -15.71 -0.29 12.64
CA GLU A 125 -15.61 0.11 14.05
C GLU A 125 -16.78 -0.48 14.85
N ASN A 126 -16.55 -0.84 16.11
CA ASN A 126 -17.54 -1.55 16.93
C ASN A 126 -17.93 -2.93 16.37
N GLY A 127 -17.22 -3.42 15.36
CA GLY A 127 -17.41 -4.74 14.78
C GLY A 127 -17.25 -5.83 15.83
N LYS A 128 -18.28 -6.66 15.96
CA LYS A 128 -18.25 -7.89 16.75
C LYS A 128 -18.09 -9.05 15.77
N PHE A 129 -16.91 -9.64 15.80
CA PHE A 129 -16.60 -10.90 15.12
C PHE A 129 -16.64 -12.03 16.14
N VAL A 130 -16.63 -13.28 15.67
CA VAL A 130 -16.75 -14.44 16.57
C VAL A 130 -15.62 -14.43 17.61
N ASN A 131 -14.40 -14.12 17.17
CA ASN A 131 -13.19 -14.17 18.00
C ASN A 131 -12.51 -12.81 18.22
N LEU A 132 -13.16 -11.72 17.83
CA LEU A 132 -12.57 -10.37 17.90
C LEU A 132 -13.62 -9.32 18.21
N LYS A 133 -13.38 -8.56 19.28
CA LYS A 133 -14.13 -7.35 19.60
C LYS A 133 -13.22 -6.15 19.36
N LEU A 134 -13.59 -5.32 18.40
CA LEU A 134 -12.87 -4.08 18.13
C LEU A 134 -13.19 -3.02 19.19
N ASP A 135 -12.21 -2.19 19.51
CA ASP A 135 -12.38 -1.07 20.42
C ASP A 135 -13.38 -0.05 19.82
N PRO A 136 -14.41 0.34 20.60
CA PRO A 136 -15.50 1.18 20.14
C PRO A 136 -15.12 2.62 19.80
N ASN A 137 -13.99 3.10 20.31
CA ASN A 137 -13.62 4.51 20.30
C ASN A 137 -12.41 4.79 19.40
N THR A 138 -11.87 3.76 18.74
CA THR A 138 -10.64 3.85 17.99
C THR A 138 -10.84 3.38 16.55
N PRO A 139 -10.26 4.10 15.58
CA PRO A 139 -10.46 3.83 14.16
C PRO A 139 -9.76 2.55 13.69
N SER A 140 -10.28 1.96 12.59
CA SER A 140 -9.54 0.98 11.78
C SER A 140 -8.95 1.65 10.55
N TYR A 141 -7.67 1.44 10.24
CA TYR A 141 -6.98 2.18 9.17
C TYR A 141 -5.82 1.43 8.51
N THR A 142 -5.31 2.04 7.43
CA THR A 142 -4.13 1.63 6.65
C THR A 142 -4.23 0.21 6.12
N PRO A 143 -5.18 -0.04 5.19
CA PRO A 143 -5.30 -1.34 4.57
C PRO A 143 -4.08 -1.64 3.68
N VAL A 144 -3.81 -2.92 3.45
CA VAL A 144 -2.89 -3.45 2.43
C VAL A 144 -3.54 -4.66 1.78
N LEU A 145 -3.35 -4.83 0.48
CA LEU A 145 -3.90 -5.93 -0.29
C LEU A 145 -2.84 -6.95 -0.69
N PHE A 146 -3.20 -8.23 -0.61
CA PHE A 146 -2.42 -9.33 -1.16
C PHE A 146 -3.33 -10.30 -1.92
N LEU A 147 -2.78 -10.95 -2.95
CA LEU A 147 -3.39 -12.13 -3.56
C LEU A 147 -2.84 -13.38 -2.86
N THR A 148 -3.72 -14.24 -2.33
CA THR A 148 -3.30 -15.51 -1.71
C THR A 148 -3.08 -16.59 -2.76
N LYS A 149 -2.40 -17.69 -2.39
CA LYS A 149 -2.16 -18.84 -3.29
C LYS A 149 -3.46 -19.52 -3.72
N GLU A 150 -4.50 -19.42 -2.89
CA GLU A 150 -5.83 -19.96 -3.11
C GLU A 150 -6.71 -19.03 -3.96
N GLY A 151 -6.18 -17.89 -4.43
CA GLY A 151 -6.93 -16.92 -5.23
C GLY A 151 -7.84 -16.00 -4.44
N ASN A 152 -7.71 -15.95 -3.10
CA ASN A 152 -8.44 -14.98 -2.28
C ASN A 152 -7.74 -13.63 -2.29
N VAL A 153 -8.52 -12.57 -2.08
CA VAL A 153 -7.98 -11.22 -1.86
C VAL A 153 -7.91 -10.97 -0.36
N ARG A 154 -6.70 -10.93 0.16
CA ARG A 154 -6.47 -10.66 1.58
C ARG A 154 -6.37 -9.16 1.82
N VAL A 155 -7.15 -8.70 2.78
CA VAL A 155 -7.10 -7.34 3.31
C VAL A 155 -6.46 -7.39 4.69
N LEU A 156 -5.23 -6.90 4.78
CA LEU A 156 -4.55 -6.62 6.04
C LEU A 156 -4.90 -5.21 6.48
N ALA A 157 -5.16 -4.99 7.76
CA ALA A 157 -5.40 -3.66 8.30
C ALA A 157 -4.98 -3.56 9.75
N LYS A 158 -4.72 -2.32 10.19
CA LYS A 158 -4.53 -2.06 11.60
C LYS A 158 -5.87 -1.81 12.27
N VAL A 159 -6.10 -2.53 13.36
CA VAL A 159 -7.28 -2.41 14.20
C VAL A 159 -6.86 -2.30 15.66
N TYR A 160 -7.80 -1.94 16.52
CA TYR A 160 -7.54 -1.75 17.95
C TYR A 160 -8.34 -2.75 18.78
N THR A 161 -7.64 -3.38 19.72
CA THR A 161 -8.23 -4.27 20.72
C THR A 161 -7.81 -3.80 22.09
N SER A 162 -8.76 -3.42 22.95
CA SER A 162 -8.47 -2.84 24.28
C SER A 162 -7.45 -1.68 24.17
N SER A 163 -7.69 -0.76 23.24
CA SER A 163 -6.84 0.38 22.91
C SER A 163 -5.41 0.06 22.45
N GLN A 164 -5.08 -1.22 22.21
CA GLN A 164 -3.78 -1.63 21.65
C GLN A 164 -3.86 -1.81 20.13
N PRO A 165 -2.99 -1.17 19.35
CA PRO A 165 -2.95 -1.33 17.90
C PRO A 165 -2.32 -2.67 17.50
N LYS A 166 -3.04 -3.43 16.68
CA LYS A 166 -2.62 -4.73 16.17
C LYS A 166 -2.96 -4.87 14.69
N TYR A 167 -2.19 -5.67 13.96
CA TYR A 167 -2.54 -6.02 12.58
C TYR A 167 -3.34 -7.31 12.51
N TYR A 168 -4.46 -7.24 11.80
CA TYR A 168 -5.28 -8.38 11.46
C TYR A 168 -5.45 -8.45 9.96
N TYR A 169 -5.78 -9.63 9.45
CA TYR A 169 -6.22 -9.80 8.08
C TYR A 169 -7.54 -10.56 8.00
N ARG A 170 -8.23 -10.37 6.87
CA ARG A 170 -9.37 -11.18 6.44
C ARG A 170 -9.21 -11.51 4.97
N ASP A 171 -9.65 -12.69 4.58
CA ASP A 171 -9.59 -13.15 3.20
C ASP A 171 -10.96 -13.01 2.56
N PHE A 172 -11.06 -12.18 1.52
CA PHE A 172 -12.22 -12.09 0.65
C PHE A 172 -12.13 -13.17 -0.41
N ASN A 173 -13.14 -14.03 -0.48
CA ASN A 173 -13.25 -15.02 -1.54
C ASN A 173 -14.05 -14.42 -2.72
N PRO A 174 -13.42 -14.23 -3.90
CA PRO A 174 -14.08 -13.61 -5.05
C PRO A 174 -15.29 -14.39 -5.59
N VAL A 175 -15.32 -15.71 -5.41
CA VAL A 175 -16.34 -16.60 -5.99
C VAL A 175 -17.66 -16.48 -5.24
N ASN A 176 -17.61 -16.60 -3.91
CA ASN A 176 -18.80 -16.60 -3.05
C ASN A 176 -19.03 -15.26 -2.33
N LYS A 177 -18.10 -14.30 -2.48
CA LYS A 177 -18.21 -12.92 -2.00
C LYS A 177 -18.33 -12.80 -0.48
N ILE A 178 -17.70 -13.70 0.27
CA ILE A 178 -17.64 -13.67 1.73
C ILE A 178 -16.22 -13.44 2.24
N PHE A 179 -16.13 -12.88 3.45
CA PHE A 179 -14.88 -12.76 4.19
C PHE A 179 -14.74 -13.87 5.22
N THR A 180 -13.51 -14.33 5.44
CA THR A 180 -13.18 -15.15 6.61
C THR A 180 -13.32 -14.37 7.92
N GLU A 181 -13.32 -15.08 9.04
CA GLU A 181 -13.12 -14.47 10.35
C GLU A 181 -11.75 -13.76 10.42
N PRO A 182 -11.62 -12.65 11.18
CA PRO A 182 -10.35 -11.98 11.41
C PRO A 182 -9.29 -12.91 11.99
N GLN A 183 -8.08 -12.82 11.45
CA GLN A 183 -6.90 -13.54 11.95
C GLN A 183 -5.81 -12.53 12.26
N ILE A 184 -5.14 -12.70 13.41
CA ILE A 184 -4.05 -11.81 13.83
C ILE A 184 -2.79 -12.10 13.00
N CYS A 185 -2.16 -11.05 12.49
CA CYS A 185 -0.86 -11.16 11.83
C CYS A 185 0.22 -11.45 12.87
N LYS A 186 1.25 -12.22 12.50
CA LYS A 186 2.41 -12.48 13.36
C LYS A 186 3.66 -11.82 12.80
N ILE A 187 4.62 -11.54 13.67
CA ILE A 187 5.96 -11.13 13.28
C ILE A 187 7.00 -12.05 13.90
N THR A 188 8.10 -12.23 13.18
CA THR A 188 9.30 -12.92 13.66
C THR A 188 10.31 -11.85 14.05
N PRO A 189 10.67 -11.69 15.33
CA PRO A 189 11.77 -10.82 15.71
C PRO A 189 13.09 -11.36 15.14
N GLN A 190 14.05 -10.47 14.79
CA GLN A 190 15.32 -10.90 14.19
C GLN A 190 16.01 -11.94 15.07
N GLY A 191 16.37 -13.09 14.50
CA GLY A 191 17.06 -14.17 15.20
C GLY A 191 16.19 -15.00 16.16
N GLY A 192 14.89 -14.70 16.27
CA GLY A 192 13.92 -15.51 17.02
C GLY A 192 13.30 -16.61 16.16
N ILE A 193 13.00 -17.76 16.76
CA ILE A 193 12.21 -18.85 16.13
C ILE A 193 10.72 -18.66 16.44
N GLU A 194 10.39 -17.90 17.49
CA GLU A 194 9.02 -17.73 17.97
C GLU A 194 8.27 -16.60 17.24
N LEU A 195 7.07 -16.91 16.78
CA LEU A 195 6.13 -15.94 16.20
C LEU A 195 5.38 -15.21 17.31
N VAL A 196 5.46 -13.88 17.31
CA VAL A 196 4.72 -13.02 18.23
C VAL A 196 3.64 -12.24 17.49
N ASP A 197 2.66 -11.70 18.23
CA ASP A 197 1.63 -10.83 17.65
C ASP A 197 2.25 -9.62 16.95
N PHE A 198 1.68 -9.23 15.80
CA PHE A 198 2.05 -7.99 15.14
C PHE A 198 1.43 -6.78 15.87
N GLU A 199 2.12 -6.37 16.93
CA GLU A 199 1.78 -5.22 17.78
C GLU A 199 2.98 -4.29 18.00
N ILE A 200 2.71 -3.03 18.33
CA ILE A 200 3.72 -1.97 18.44
C ILE A 200 4.84 -2.28 19.45
N LYS A 201 4.52 -3.01 20.52
CA LYS A 201 5.52 -3.44 21.52
C LYS A 201 6.63 -4.28 20.87
N ASN A 202 6.26 -5.27 20.06
CA ASN A 202 7.22 -6.17 19.44
C ASN A 202 8.02 -5.47 18.33
N VAL A 203 7.39 -4.53 17.61
CA VAL A 203 8.08 -3.67 16.64
C VAL A 203 9.12 -2.76 17.32
N ARG A 204 8.79 -2.14 18.45
CA ARG A 204 9.75 -1.32 19.21
C ARG A 204 10.93 -2.13 19.73
N ASN A 205 10.71 -3.36 20.19
CA ASN A 205 11.77 -4.27 20.62
C ASN A 205 12.73 -4.61 19.46
N TYR A 206 12.19 -4.80 18.26
CA TYR A 206 13.01 -4.98 17.06
C TYR A 206 13.87 -3.75 16.76
N LEU A 207 13.28 -2.55 16.80
CA LEU A 207 14.03 -1.31 16.56
C LEU A 207 15.19 -1.13 17.56
N LYS A 208 15.00 -1.50 18.84
CA LYS A 208 16.08 -1.53 19.84
C LYS A 208 17.18 -2.54 19.51
N THR A 209 16.83 -3.66 18.88
CA THR A 209 17.81 -4.68 18.47
C THR A 209 18.74 -4.15 17.38
N ILE A 210 18.19 -3.47 16.36
CA ILE A 210 18.99 -2.96 15.23
C ILE A 210 19.69 -1.62 15.52
N PHE A 211 19.17 -0.81 16.44
CA PHE A 211 19.70 0.54 16.72
C PHE A 211 20.35 0.69 18.10
N GLY A 212 20.34 -0.36 18.92
CA GLY A 212 20.86 -0.39 20.29
C GLY A 212 19.79 -0.13 21.36
N ASN A 213 20.05 -0.60 22.59
CA ASN A 213 19.13 -0.48 23.73
C ASN A 213 18.79 0.96 24.13
N ASN A 214 19.60 1.94 23.70
CA ASN A 214 19.36 3.37 23.88
C ASN A 214 18.39 3.97 22.86
N TYR A 215 17.89 3.18 21.90
CA TYR A 215 16.85 3.62 20.97
C TYR A 215 15.50 3.74 21.71
N ASP A 216 15.07 4.99 21.93
CA ASP A 216 13.87 5.32 22.73
C ASP A 216 12.77 5.98 21.89
N LEU A 217 12.30 5.29 20.84
CA LEU A 217 11.11 5.71 20.12
C LEU A 217 9.87 5.34 20.93
N ASN A 218 9.47 6.24 21.84
CA ASN A 218 8.24 6.08 22.61
C ASN A 218 7.01 6.50 21.77
N THR A 219 6.42 5.53 21.07
CA THR A 219 5.22 5.73 20.26
C THR A 219 4.23 4.58 20.35
N GLU A 220 2.96 4.91 20.10
CA GLU A 220 1.85 3.98 19.87
C GLU A 220 1.47 3.88 18.38
N TYR A 221 2.10 4.68 17.51
CA TYR A 221 1.75 4.75 16.10
C TYR A 221 2.67 3.88 15.25
N MET A 222 2.04 2.95 14.54
CA MET A 222 2.63 2.21 13.43
C MET A 222 1.62 2.11 12.27
N TYR A 223 2.02 2.23 11.02
CA TYR A 223 1.10 2.06 9.89
C TYR A 223 1.80 1.58 8.61
N ALA A 224 1.21 0.56 7.97
CA ALA A 224 1.68 0.02 6.71
C ALA A 224 1.14 0.91 5.59
N THR A 225 2.04 1.51 4.82
CA THR A 225 1.64 2.54 3.84
C THR A 225 2.23 2.30 2.46
N SER A 226 3.33 1.56 2.32
CA SER A 226 3.85 1.27 0.99
C SER A 226 2.92 0.33 0.21
N GLU A 227 3.04 0.35 -1.11
CA GLU A 227 2.55 -0.75 -1.93
C GLU A 227 3.41 -2.00 -1.68
N PRO A 228 2.84 -3.21 -1.67
CA PRO A 228 3.62 -4.44 -1.65
C PRO A 228 4.48 -4.58 -2.91
N VAL A 229 5.74 -4.96 -2.73
CA VAL A 229 6.65 -5.27 -3.84
C VAL A 229 7.02 -6.75 -3.78
N PHE A 230 6.67 -7.50 -4.82
CA PHE A 230 7.01 -8.93 -4.89
C PHE A 230 8.40 -9.13 -5.49
N ARG A 231 9.26 -9.88 -4.78
CA ARG A 231 10.62 -10.20 -5.18
C ARG A 231 11.11 -11.47 -4.49
N ASN A 232 11.82 -12.34 -5.21
CA ASN A 232 12.45 -13.55 -4.68
C ASN A 232 11.52 -14.43 -3.82
N GLY A 233 10.24 -14.53 -4.19
CA GLY A 233 9.25 -15.33 -3.46
C GLY A 233 8.65 -14.65 -2.22
N TYR A 234 8.99 -13.39 -1.95
CA TYR A 234 8.46 -12.61 -0.85
C TYR A 234 7.74 -11.35 -1.35
N PHE A 235 6.71 -10.92 -0.63
CA PHE A 235 6.20 -9.56 -0.68
C PHE A 235 6.91 -8.73 0.38
N TYR A 236 7.48 -7.60 -0.02
CA TYR A 236 8.08 -6.62 0.84
C TYR A 236 7.10 -5.46 1.08
N LEU A 237 7.11 -4.93 2.30
CA LEU A 237 6.20 -3.87 2.75
C LEU A 237 6.93 -2.90 3.69
N GLY A 238 6.61 -1.61 3.56
CA GLY A 238 7.10 -0.54 4.41
C GLY A 238 6.12 -0.27 5.56
N LEU A 239 6.61 -0.39 6.79
CA LEU A 239 5.91 -0.06 8.01
C LEU A 239 6.47 1.25 8.58
N THR A 240 5.65 2.29 8.62
CA THR A 240 6.01 3.51 9.36
C THR A 240 5.83 3.28 10.85
N VAL A 241 6.79 3.75 11.65
CA VAL A 241 6.71 3.82 13.12
C VAL A 241 7.25 5.18 13.55
N GLY A 242 6.52 5.93 14.37
CA GLY A 242 6.96 7.28 14.75
C GLY A 242 6.07 7.95 15.76
N ARG A 243 6.53 9.03 16.40
CA ARG A 243 5.75 9.84 17.33
C ARG A 243 5.03 10.95 16.57
N PHE A 244 3.70 10.96 16.62
CA PHE A 244 2.87 11.95 15.92
C PHE A 244 2.26 12.93 16.92
N THR A 245 2.39 14.23 16.64
CA THR A 245 1.66 15.29 17.36
C THR A 245 0.19 15.30 16.93
N VAL A 246 -0.65 16.03 17.67
CA VAL A 246 -2.10 16.19 17.42
C VAL A 246 -2.42 16.63 15.98
N ASN A 247 -1.49 17.32 15.31
CA ASN A 247 -1.64 17.78 13.92
C ASN A 247 -1.04 16.81 12.88
N TRP A 248 -0.74 15.57 13.26
CA TRP A 248 -0.03 14.58 12.44
C TRP A 248 1.36 15.03 11.95
N ARG A 249 1.91 16.08 12.56
CA ARG A 249 3.32 16.46 12.40
C ARG A 249 4.13 15.54 13.30
N THR A 250 5.10 14.85 12.73
CA THR A 250 5.87 13.84 13.45
C THR A 250 7.13 14.49 14.03
N ASP A 251 7.43 14.21 15.30
CA ASP A 251 8.65 14.71 15.95
C ASP A 251 9.85 13.79 15.70
N GLU A 252 9.58 12.50 15.49
CA GLU A 252 10.54 11.47 15.07
C GLU A 252 9.81 10.29 14.42
N GLY A 253 10.30 9.76 13.30
CA GLY A 253 9.71 8.58 12.70
C GLY A 253 10.60 7.91 11.65
N THR A 254 10.43 6.60 11.52
CA THR A 254 11.17 5.75 10.58
C THR A 254 10.23 4.86 9.77
N THR A 255 10.72 4.39 8.62
CA THR A 255 10.13 3.31 7.85
C THR A 255 10.98 2.06 8.04
N LEU A 256 10.36 1.02 8.59
CA LEU A 256 10.86 -0.33 8.72
C LEU A 256 10.47 -1.13 7.47
N LEU A 257 11.41 -1.84 6.89
CA LEU A 257 11.17 -2.84 5.86
C LEU A 257 10.84 -4.18 6.51
N MET A 258 9.76 -4.80 6.04
CA MET A 258 9.37 -6.15 6.42
C MET A 258 9.00 -6.97 5.19
N ARG A 259 9.06 -8.30 5.28
CA ARG A 259 8.71 -9.21 4.18
C ARG A 259 7.84 -10.37 4.63
N THR A 260 7.08 -10.93 3.70
CA THR A 260 6.18 -12.06 3.93
C THR A 260 6.13 -12.97 2.71
N ASN A 261 6.14 -14.29 2.89
CA ASN A 261 5.98 -15.29 1.82
C ASN A 261 4.61 -15.98 1.83
N ASN A 262 3.73 -15.58 2.76
CA ASN A 262 2.39 -16.13 2.95
C ASN A 262 1.32 -15.03 2.93
N ALA A 263 1.53 -14.03 2.07
CA ALA A 263 0.58 -12.93 1.84
C ALA A 263 0.21 -12.21 3.14
N GLY A 264 1.16 -11.90 4.01
CA GLY A 264 0.93 -11.07 5.20
C GLY A 264 0.34 -11.80 6.42
N GLN A 265 0.32 -13.13 6.41
CA GLN A 265 0.03 -13.94 7.61
C GLN A 265 1.13 -13.76 8.67
N THR A 266 2.38 -13.89 8.23
CA THR A 266 3.56 -13.71 9.07
C THR A 266 4.54 -12.78 8.38
N PHE A 267 5.19 -11.90 9.14
CA PHE A 267 6.23 -11.01 8.65
C PHE A 267 7.58 -11.29 9.30
N GLU A 268 8.64 -11.13 8.52
CA GLU A 268 10.00 -10.98 8.99
C GLU A 268 10.37 -9.49 8.90
N MET A 269 10.89 -8.92 9.98
CA MET A 269 11.41 -7.56 10.00
C MET A 269 12.87 -7.59 9.53
N ILE A 270 13.24 -6.70 8.60
CA ILE A 270 14.53 -6.76 7.87
C ILE A 270 15.48 -5.65 8.29
N GLY A 271 15.06 -4.40 8.15
CA GLY A 271 15.90 -3.23 8.44
C GLY A 271 15.10 -1.95 8.41
N ALA A 272 15.64 -0.87 8.97
CA ALA A 272 14.96 0.42 9.02
C ALA A 272 15.93 1.56 8.76
N THR A 273 15.39 2.68 8.27
CA THR A 273 16.12 3.94 8.20
C THR A 273 16.41 4.47 9.62
N ASP A 274 17.66 4.79 9.96
CA ASP A 274 17.97 5.38 11.27
C ASP A 274 17.60 6.86 11.30
N SER A 275 16.41 7.16 11.85
CA SER A 275 15.87 8.52 12.01
C SER A 275 16.82 9.47 12.73
N ARG A 276 17.62 8.96 13.67
CA ARG A 276 18.53 9.76 14.50
C ARG A 276 19.67 10.38 13.70
N LYS A 277 20.01 9.78 12.55
CA LYS A 277 21.06 10.26 11.64
C LYS A 277 20.56 11.35 10.69
N ILE A 278 19.25 11.61 10.64
CA ILE A 278 18.65 12.64 9.79
C ILE A 278 18.83 14.00 10.48
N ASN A 279 19.18 15.02 9.69
CA ASN A 279 19.33 16.39 10.20
C ASN A 279 18.06 16.86 10.93
N SER A 280 18.22 17.50 12.09
CA SER A 280 17.11 17.97 12.95
C SER A 280 16.18 18.95 12.24
N LYS A 281 16.65 19.68 11.22
CA LYS A 281 15.78 20.56 10.41
C LYS A 281 14.67 19.81 9.67
N TYR A 282 14.83 18.50 9.45
CA TYR A 282 13.81 17.62 8.88
C TYR A 282 13.05 16.81 9.94
N CYS A 283 13.09 17.24 11.20
CA CYS A 283 12.43 16.58 12.34
C CYS A 283 12.79 15.10 12.50
N LYS A 284 14.03 14.73 12.15
CA LYS A 284 14.51 13.34 12.27
C LYS A 284 13.53 12.33 11.66
N GLN A 285 12.95 12.66 10.50
CA GLN A 285 11.82 11.90 9.97
C GLN A 285 12.09 11.27 8.61
N PHE A 286 11.76 9.98 8.51
CA PHE A 286 11.63 9.23 7.27
C PHE A 286 10.41 8.29 7.36
N VAL A 287 9.23 8.76 6.97
CA VAL A 287 7.98 7.97 7.05
C VAL A 287 7.34 7.75 5.70
N GLU A 288 6.33 6.88 5.68
CA GLU A 288 5.55 6.51 4.49
C GLU A 288 6.46 6.08 3.33
N GLY A 289 7.50 5.33 3.66
CA GLY A 289 8.52 4.96 2.70
C GLY A 289 7.98 4.05 1.59
N ALA A 290 8.27 4.42 0.35
CA ALA A 290 8.07 3.61 -0.85
C ALA A 290 9.45 3.23 -1.42
N PHE A 291 9.57 1.98 -1.86
CA PHE A 291 10.84 1.44 -2.33
C PHE A 291 10.64 0.58 -3.56
N ASP A 292 11.72 0.41 -4.30
CA ASP A 292 11.85 -0.66 -5.27
C ASP A 292 13.35 -0.97 -5.48
N TRP A 293 13.64 -2.11 -6.08
CA TRP A 293 15.02 -2.50 -6.35
C TRP A 293 15.53 -1.88 -7.64
N ILE A 294 16.81 -1.54 -7.65
CA ILE A 294 17.44 -0.88 -8.79
C ILE A 294 17.49 -1.81 -9.99
N ASN A 295 17.83 -3.08 -9.79
CA ASN A 295 17.80 -4.12 -10.81
C ASN A 295 17.24 -5.42 -10.22
N GLU A 296 16.69 -6.30 -11.05
CA GLU A 296 16.09 -7.58 -10.61
C GLU A 296 17.11 -8.45 -9.87
N ASP A 297 18.36 -8.48 -10.33
CA ASP A 297 19.43 -9.30 -9.74
C ASP A 297 20.24 -8.59 -8.65
N SER A 298 20.07 -7.27 -8.48
CA SER A 298 20.89 -6.49 -7.53
C SER A 298 20.27 -6.46 -6.15
N LYS A 299 21.09 -6.52 -5.09
CA LYS A 299 20.69 -6.24 -3.71
C LYS A 299 20.44 -4.75 -3.45
N ASP A 300 20.71 -3.90 -4.45
CA ASP A 300 20.56 -2.47 -4.31
C ASP A 300 19.08 -2.07 -4.39
N MET A 301 18.66 -1.30 -3.40
CA MET A 301 17.31 -0.80 -3.27
C MET A 301 17.33 0.72 -3.14
N LEU A 302 16.40 1.37 -3.81
CA LEU A 302 16.09 2.78 -3.62
C LEU A 302 14.86 2.89 -2.73
N LEU A 303 14.96 3.68 -1.67
CA LEU A 303 13.85 3.99 -0.78
C LEU A 303 13.66 5.51 -0.76
N ILE A 304 12.40 5.93 -0.91
CA ILE A 304 11.96 7.31 -0.74
C ILE A 304 10.92 7.38 0.35
N GLY A 305 10.93 8.43 1.15
CA GLY A 305 9.96 8.67 2.21
C GLY A 305 9.68 10.15 2.32
N ARG A 306 8.91 10.56 3.33
CA ARG A 306 8.66 11.98 3.61
C ARG A 306 9.12 12.38 5.00
N ASN A 307 9.41 13.67 5.15
CA ASN A 307 9.59 14.32 6.46
C ASN A 307 8.34 15.12 6.88
N SER A 308 8.44 15.84 8.00
CA SER A 308 7.31 16.55 8.64
C SER A 308 6.95 17.84 7.91
N LEU A 309 7.94 18.41 7.20
CA LEU A 309 7.77 19.53 6.27
C LEU A 309 7.07 19.11 4.98
N GLY A 310 6.92 17.79 4.78
CA GLY A 310 6.34 17.23 3.57
C GLY A 310 7.30 17.19 2.39
N GLU A 311 8.59 17.34 2.64
CA GLU A 311 9.63 17.11 1.65
C GLU A 311 9.89 15.62 1.50
N ILE A 312 10.40 15.24 0.34
CA ILE A 312 10.80 13.88 0.05
C ILE A 312 12.25 13.68 0.45
N MET A 313 12.45 12.61 1.22
CA MET A 313 13.75 12.11 1.64
C MET A 313 14.08 10.87 0.80
N SER A 314 15.35 10.66 0.49
CA SER A 314 15.79 9.44 -0.19
C SER A 314 17.02 8.85 0.49
N ASN A 315 17.09 7.52 0.51
CA ASN A 315 18.26 6.75 0.88
C ASN A 315 18.32 5.45 0.06
N ARG A 316 19.39 4.69 0.27
CA ARG A 316 19.63 3.42 -0.42
C ARG A 316 20.03 2.33 0.55
N SER A 317 19.79 1.11 0.13
CA SER A 317 20.40 -0.10 0.69
C SER A 317 21.19 -0.78 -0.42
N ASN A 318 22.30 -1.42 -0.06
CA ASN A 318 23.11 -2.28 -0.95
C ASN A 318 23.13 -3.74 -0.47
N ASP A 319 22.22 -4.09 0.43
CA ASP A 319 22.19 -5.37 1.13
C ASP A 319 20.77 -5.92 1.29
N ASP A 320 19.88 -5.67 0.31
CA ASP A 320 18.49 -6.13 0.29
C ASP A 320 17.62 -5.56 1.43
N GLY A 321 17.94 -4.34 1.85
CA GLY A 321 17.20 -3.57 2.86
C GLY A 321 17.57 -3.89 4.31
N ASN A 322 18.66 -4.60 4.56
CA ASN A 322 19.15 -4.85 5.93
C ASN A 322 19.70 -3.58 6.57
N THR A 323 20.46 -2.78 5.80
CA THR A 323 20.97 -1.49 6.24
C THR A 323 20.69 -0.40 5.21
N PHE A 324 20.64 0.84 5.68
CA PHE A 324 20.32 2.01 4.87
C PHE A 324 21.34 3.12 5.05
N SER A 325 21.66 3.79 3.94
CA SER A 325 22.44 5.03 3.95
C SER A 325 21.67 6.14 4.69
N ILE A 326 22.40 7.17 5.13
CA ILE A 326 21.78 8.36 5.73
C ILE A 326 20.88 9.03 4.70
N PRO A 327 19.61 9.31 5.02
CA PRO A 327 18.72 10.02 4.09
C PRO A 327 19.15 11.44 3.81
N PHE A 328 18.95 11.88 2.56
CA PHE A 328 19.09 13.26 2.12
C PHE A 328 17.75 13.82 1.63
N SER A 329 17.56 15.14 1.71
CA SER A 329 16.38 15.81 1.16
C SER A 329 16.51 15.96 -0.35
N VAL A 330 15.63 15.28 -1.08
CA VAL A 330 15.55 15.37 -2.54
C VAL A 330 15.11 16.77 -2.95
N ASN A 331 14.26 17.41 -2.14
CA ASN A 331 13.83 18.79 -2.36
C ASN A 331 15.02 19.76 -2.40
N GLU A 332 15.94 19.66 -1.44
CA GLU A 332 17.11 20.54 -1.38
C GLU A 332 18.15 20.19 -2.46
N VAL A 333 18.41 18.91 -2.68
CA VAL A 333 19.43 18.46 -3.63
C VAL A 333 18.99 18.67 -5.09
N CYS A 334 17.72 18.39 -5.39
CA CYS A 334 17.18 18.42 -6.76
C CYS A 334 16.33 19.68 -7.06
N GLY A 335 16.08 20.54 -6.08
CA GLY A 335 15.24 21.74 -6.25
C GLY A 335 13.76 21.45 -6.46
N PHE A 336 13.24 20.33 -5.93
CA PHE A 336 11.84 19.95 -6.15
C PHE A 336 10.86 20.71 -5.26
N ASN A 337 9.73 21.09 -5.86
CA ASN A 337 8.66 21.83 -5.20
C ASN A 337 7.57 20.88 -4.65
N THR A 338 7.93 19.98 -3.73
CA THR A 338 7.00 18.97 -3.19
C THR A 338 6.34 19.44 -1.89
N LEU A 339 5.15 18.90 -1.61
CA LEU A 339 4.43 19.13 -0.36
C LEU A 339 3.68 17.88 0.08
N ALA A 340 4.08 17.39 1.25
CA ALA A 340 3.32 16.44 2.07
C ALA A 340 2.76 15.25 1.29
N SER A 341 3.55 14.75 0.33
CA SER A 341 3.17 13.64 -0.54
C SER A 341 3.40 12.35 0.21
N LYS A 342 2.44 11.41 0.14
CA LYS A 342 2.77 10.00 0.31
C LYS A 342 3.50 9.57 -0.96
N PRO A 343 4.82 9.33 -0.92
CA PRO A 343 5.54 9.00 -2.13
C PRO A 343 5.12 7.63 -2.64
N ILE A 344 5.17 7.47 -3.97
CA ILE A 344 5.14 6.17 -4.62
C ILE A 344 6.42 6.05 -5.43
N LEU A 345 7.00 4.86 -5.43
CA LEU A 345 8.15 4.50 -6.24
C LEU A 345 7.88 3.12 -6.82
N LYS A 346 7.97 3.01 -8.16
CA LYS A 346 7.79 1.74 -8.86
C LYS A 346 8.83 1.60 -9.94
N LYS A 347 9.56 0.48 -9.93
CA LYS A 347 10.50 0.15 -11.00
C LYS A 347 9.73 -0.12 -12.29
N HIS A 348 10.21 0.46 -13.38
CA HIS A 348 9.71 0.20 -14.72
C HIS A 348 10.86 0.24 -15.72
N ASN A 349 11.13 -0.88 -16.38
CA ASN A 349 12.26 -1.08 -17.29
C ASN A 349 13.58 -0.70 -16.62
N ASP A 350 14.33 0.26 -17.17
CA ASP A 350 15.57 0.80 -16.64
C ASP A 350 15.38 2.07 -15.77
N GLY A 351 14.15 2.57 -15.61
CA GLY A 351 13.82 3.72 -14.77
C GLY A 351 12.85 3.44 -13.63
N PHE A 352 12.37 4.52 -13.01
CA PHE A 352 11.40 4.53 -11.93
C PHE A 352 10.25 5.49 -12.22
N ILE A 353 9.03 5.02 -12.00
CA ILE A 353 7.84 5.86 -11.92
C ILE A 353 7.70 6.33 -10.47
N SER A 354 7.46 7.62 -10.27
CA SER A 354 7.33 8.21 -8.95
C SER A 354 6.22 9.26 -8.88
N PHE A 355 5.60 9.41 -7.72
CA PHE A 355 4.43 10.28 -7.52
C PHE A 355 4.71 11.33 -6.43
N TRP A 356 4.33 12.57 -6.72
CA TRP A 356 4.72 13.73 -5.93
C TRP A 356 3.57 14.74 -5.89
N ASN A 357 3.07 15.07 -4.70
CA ASN A 357 2.24 16.25 -4.55
C ASN A 357 3.13 17.49 -4.53
N THR A 358 2.75 18.54 -5.25
CA THR A 358 3.53 19.78 -5.30
C THR A 358 2.98 20.83 -4.33
N LYS A 359 3.73 21.93 -4.12
CA LYS A 359 3.20 23.11 -3.40
C LYS A 359 2.22 23.94 -4.25
N GLU A 360 1.99 23.56 -5.51
CA GLU A 360 1.04 24.26 -6.37
C GLU A 360 -0.40 23.99 -5.90
N ASN A 361 -1.15 25.09 -5.73
CA ASN A 361 -2.55 25.06 -5.34
C ASN A 361 -3.45 25.43 -6.52
N VAL A 362 -4.53 24.68 -6.69
CA VAL A 362 -5.53 24.86 -7.74
C VAL A 362 -6.89 25.14 -7.09
N GLY A 363 -7.58 26.16 -7.58
CA GLY A 363 -8.85 26.62 -7.01
C GLY A 363 -8.67 27.39 -5.71
N ASN A 364 -9.72 27.43 -4.89
CA ASN A 364 -9.73 28.11 -3.58
C ASN A 364 -9.14 27.25 -2.45
N TYR A 365 -8.37 26.22 -2.80
CA TYR A 365 -7.99 25.13 -1.88
C TYR A 365 -6.48 25.05 -1.75
N ASN A 366 -6.00 24.92 -0.51
CA ASN A 366 -4.65 25.37 -0.17
C ASN A 366 -3.60 24.25 0.01
N VAL A 367 -3.91 22.97 -0.23
CA VAL A 367 -2.95 21.88 -0.01
C VAL A 367 -3.20 20.68 -0.93
N ARG A 368 -2.13 20.12 -1.55
CA ARG A 368 -2.12 18.81 -2.26
C ARG A 368 -3.19 18.66 -3.37
N THR A 369 -3.49 19.75 -4.06
CA THR A 369 -4.40 19.78 -5.23
C THR A 369 -3.70 19.44 -6.55
N THR A 370 -2.37 19.33 -6.52
CA THR A 370 -1.57 18.94 -7.68
C THR A 370 -0.75 17.69 -7.39
N LEU A 371 -0.83 16.70 -8.29
CA LEU A 371 -0.08 15.44 -8.25
C LEU A 371 0.69 15.28 -9.56
N GLU A 372 2.02 15.22 -9.46
CA GLU A 372 2.92 14.91 -10.55
C GLU A 372 3.24 13.42 -10.57
N ILE A 373 3.05 12.80 -11.74
CA ILE A 373 3.59 11.48 -12.07
C ILE A 373 4.85 11.71 -12.88
N ARG A 374 5.97 11.21 -12.38
CA ARG A 374 7.30 11.43 -12.93
C ARG A 374 7.96 10.13 -13.33
N TYR A 375 8.81 10.18 -14.34
CA TYR A 375 9.63 9.06 -14.76
C TYR A 375 11.06 9.51 -15.06
N GLY A 376 12.03 8.69 -14.65
CA GLY A 376 13.42 8.86 -15.04
C GLY A 376 14.27 7.67 -14.63
N LYS A 377 15.51 7.66 -15.14
CA LYS A 377 16.51 6.60 -14.96
C LYS A 377 17.58 6.97 -13.94
N ASP A 378 17.50 8.20 -13.43
CA ASP A 378 18.42 8.73 -12.43
C ASP A 378 18.09 8.15 -11.04
N LEU A 379 19.10 7.54 -10.42
CA LEU A 379 18.99 6.97 -9.08
C LEU A 379 18.98 8.03 -7.98
N LEU A 380 19.34 9.29 -8.28
CA LEU A 380 19.12 10.44 -7.41
C LEU A 380 17.72 11.04 -7.57
N ILE A 381 16.93 10.50 -8.51
CA ILE A 381 15.57 10.93 -8.89
C ILE A 381 15.45 12.41 -9.27
N CYS A 382 16.56 13.17 -9.29
CA CYS A 382 16.64 14.56 -9.70
C CYS A 382 16.31 14.73 -11.19
N GLY A 383 16.73 13.77 -12.01
CA GLY A 383 16.49 13.75 -13.45
C GLY A 383 15.07 13.38 -13.86
N ASN A 384 14.21 12.95 -12.92
CA ASN A 384 12.88 12.44 -13.24
C ASN A 384 11.98 13.54 -13.82
N LYS A 385 11.50 13.32 -15.04
CA LYS A 385 10.68 14.27 -15.80
C LYS A 385 9.21 14.07 -15.48
N VAL A 386 8.46 15.17 -15.40
CA VAL A 386 7.00 15.14 -15.27
C VAL A 386 6.40 14.55 -16.54
N LYS A 387 5.55 13.54 -16.36
CA LYS A 387 4.83 12.85 -17.45
C LYS A 387 3.35 13.16 -17.43
N ILE A 388 2.78 13.32 -16.24
CA ILE A 388 1.39 13.69 -16.04
C ILE A 388 1.33 14.63 -14.84
N LYS A 389 0.51 15.67 -14.94
CA LYS A 389 0.26 16.62 -13.86
C LYS A 389 -1.23 16.75 -13.64
N ILE A 390 -1.75 16.01 -12.66
CA ILE A 390 -3.16 16.02 -12.27
C ILE A 390 -3.40 17.25 -11.39
N ARG A 391 -4.31 18.12 -11.81
CA ARG A 391 -4.66 19.38 -11.11
C ARG A 391 -6.12 19.31 -10.67
N ASN A 392 -6.35 18.68 -9.52
CA ASN A 392 -7.68 18.49 -8.96
C ASN A 392 -7.93 19.51 -7.85
N GLU A 393 -8.89 20.42 -8.05
CA GLU A 393 -9.29 21.37 -7.01
C GLU A 393 -9.79 20.66 -5.75
N PHE A 394 -10.38 19.47 -5.90
CA PHE A 394 -10.80 18.62 -4.80
C PHE A 394 -9.67 17.74 -4.25
N GLY A 395 -8.40 17.97 -4.59
CA GLY A 395 -7.26 17.20 -4.07
C GLY A 395 -6.93 15.90 -4.77
N CYS A 396 -5.68 15.45 -4.62
CA CYS A 396 -5.17 14.21 -5.19
C CYS A 396 -4.13 13.56 -4.25
N HIS A 397 -4.62 12.88 -3.21
CA HIS A 397 -3.82 12.41 -2.09
C HIS A 397 -3.66 10.88 -2.09
N TYR A 398 -2.63 10.39 -1.40
CA TYR A 398 -2.41 8.96 -1.15
C TYR A 398 -2.59 8.08 -2.40
N PRO A 399 -1.84 8.37 -3.48
CA PRO A 399 -1.96 7.60 -4.71
C PRO A 399 -1.56 6.14 -4.46
N SER A 400 -2.21 5.22 -5.18
CA SER A 400 -1.86 3.81 -5.28
C SER A 400 -1.82 3.44 -6.75
N ILE A 401 -0.73 2.80 -7.18
CA ILE A 401 -0.54 2.39 -8.56
C ILE A 401 -0.48 0.87 -8.64
N TYR A 402 -1.17 0.29 -9.63
CA TYR A 402 -1.10 -1.12 -9.93
C TYR A 402 -0.90 -1.33 -11.43
N ARG A 403 0.01 -2.25 -11.79
CA ARG A 403 0.20 -2.67 -13.17
C ARG A 403 -0.61 -3.94 -13.40
N TYR A 404 -1.51 -3.89 -14.38
CA TYR A 404 -2.26 -5.07 -14.83
C TYR A 404 -2.16 -5.19 -16.35
N LYS A 405 -1.66 -6.34 -16.81
CA LYS A 405 -1.22 -6.54 -18.19
C LYS A 405 -0.21 -5.44 -18.57
N ASN A 406 -0.48 -4.71 -19.66
CA ASN A 406 0.36 -3.63 -20.17
C ASN A 406 -0.15 -2.23 -19.80
N ASN A 407 -1.04 -2.10 -18.82
CA ASN A 407 -1.57 -0.80 -18.41
C ASN A 407 -1.28 -0.55 -16.94
N PHE A 408 -1.03 0.71 -16.61
CA PHE A 408 -1.05 1.17 -15.24
C PHE A 408 -2.41 1.75 -14.87
N TYR A 409 -2.83 1.46 -13.64
CA TYR A 409 -4.05 1.96 -13.05
C TYR A 409 -3.69 2.70 -11.77
N LEU A 410 -4.41 3.77 -11.50
CA LEU A 410 -4.19 4.65 -10.38
C LEU A 410 -5.48 4.81 -9.60
N THR A 411 -5.40 4.67 -8.29
CA THR A 411 -6.39 5.22 -7.37
C THR A 411 -5.78 6.33 -6.55
N TYR A 412 -6.59 7.32 -6.20
CA TYR A 412 -6.19 8.34 -5.23
C TYR A 412 -7.42 8.86 -4.49
N THR A 413 -7.15 9.50 -3.37
CA THR A 413 -8.15 10.18 -2.56
C THR A 413 -8.38 11.59 -3.10
N THR A 414 -9.62 11.93 -3.43
CA THR A 414 -10.03 13.34 -3.50
C THR A 414 -10.22 13.80 -2.06
N ASP A 415 -9.62 14.94 -1.75
CA ASP A 415 -9.57 15.54 -0.44
C ASP A 415 -10.90 15.45 0.29
N SER A 416 -10.83 14.72 1.40
CA SER A 416 -11.89 14.60 2.37
C SER A 416 -12.37 15.98 2.85
N ARG A 417 -13.63 16.03 3.30
CA ARG A 417 -14.21 17.21 3.94
C ARG A 417 -13.40 17.78 5.12
N ARG A 418 -12.36 17.06 5.56
CA ARG A 418 -11.34 17.48 6.53
C ARG A 418 -10.72 18.83 6.20
N LEU A 419 -10.27 19.02 4.96
CA LEU A 419 -9.57 20.24 4.55
C LEU A 419 -10.52 21.27 3.93
N ASN A 420 -11.68 20.82 3.45
CA ASN A 420 -12.71 21.68 2.87
C ASN A 420 -14.12 21.07 3.04
N ARG A 421 -15.01 21.74 3.78
CA ARG A 421 -16.40 21.28 4.02
C ARG A 421 -17.25 21.14 2.75
N ASN A 422 -16.86 21.79 1.65
CA ASN A 422 -17.52 21.72 0.35
C ASN A 422 -16.94 20.63 -0.59
N SER A 423 -15.91 19.89 -0.15
CA SER A 423 -15.29 18.81 -0.94
C SER A 423 -15.97 17.45 -0.71
N THR A 424 -15.62 16.46 -1.53
CA THR A 424 -16.00 15.06 -1.38
C THR A 424 -14.78 14.22 -0.97
N GLY A 425 -14.93 13.37 0.05
CA GLY A 425 -13.87 12.46 0.50
C GLY A 425 -14.00 11.12 -0.20
N GLU A 426 -13.59 11.06 -1.46
CA GLU A 426 -13.80 9.89 -2.32
C GLU A 426 -12.48 9.19 -2.64
N ILE A 427 -12.61 7.93 -3.05
CA ILE A 427 -11.55 7.25 -3.78
C ILE A 427 -11.95 7.24 -5.25
N VAL A 428 -11.08 7.74 -6.11
CA VAL A 428 -11.28 7.70 -7.57
C VAL A 428 -10.33 6.70 -8.21
N PHE A 429 -10.75 6.18 -9.36
CA PHE A 429 -10.01 5.23 -10.20
C PHE A 429 -9.84 5.79 -11.60
N VAL A 430 -8.61 5.69 -12.13
CA VAL A 430 -8.27 6.06 -13.51
C VAL A 430 -7.30 5.06 -14.12
N LYS A 431 -7.40 4.87 -15.44
CA LYS A 431 -6.39 4.18 -16.25
C LYS A 431 -5.37 5.19 -16.76
N LEU A 432 -4.09 4.93 -16.53
CA LEU A 432 -3.01 5.78 -17.04
C LEU A 432 -2.78 5.53 -18.55
N PRO A 433 -2.29 6.53 -19.30
CA PRO A 433 -2.14 6.43 -20.76
C PRO A 433 -0.93 5.58 -21.22
N PHE A 434 -0.23 4.91 -20.29
CA PHE A 434 0.98 4.14 -20.55
C PHE A 434 1.03 2.83 -19.76
#